data_AF-A0A1B6GCL3-F1
#
_entry.id   AF-A0A1B6GCL3-F1
#
_cell.length_a   1.000
_cell.length_b   1.000
_cell.length_c   1.000
_cell.angle_alpha   90.00
_cell.angle_beta   90.00
_cell.angle_gamma   90.00
#
_symmetry.space_group_name_H-M   'P 1'
#
loop_
_entity.id
_entity.type
_entity.pdbx_description
1 polymer ?
#
loop_
_entity_poly.entity_id
_entity_poly.type
_entity_poly.pdbx_seq_one_letter_code
_entity_poly.pdbx_strand_id
1 'polypeptide(L)'
;TGFLSYCGPYNQEFRATLVNCWMNILKTRQIPFTHNLNITNMLVESSMVSEWTLQGLPNDELSVQNALIVTKSSSYPLLVDPQNQGKMWIKNKEASNELQITSLNHKYF
;
A
#
# COMPACT_ATOMS: atom_id res chain seq x y z
N THR A 1 -10.67 -4.09 -4.33
CA THR A 1 -11.30 -4.19 -2.99
C THR A 1 -11.31 -2.81 -2.36
N GLY A 2 -12.23 -2.52 -1.42
CA GLY A 2 -12.39 -1.17 -0.85
C GLY A 2 -11.11 -0.58 -0.26
N PHE A 3 -10.29 -1.39 0.43
CA PHE A 3 -9.02 -0.93 0.98
C PHE A 3 -8.05 -0.41 -0.08
N LEU A 4 -7.77 -1.20 -1.12
CA LEU A 4 -6.83 -0.82 -2.19
C LEU A 4 -7.31 0.39 -3.00
N SER A 5 -8.64 0.57 -3.09
CA SER A 5 -9.25 1.66 -3.87
C SER A 5 -9.38 2.98 -3.10
N TYR A 6 -9.59 2.94 -1.77
CA TYR A 6 -9.96 4.14 -1.00
C TYR A 6 -8.98 4.52 0.11
N CYS A 7 -8.14 3.60 0.60
CA CYS A 7 -7.30 3.87 1.77
C CYS A 7 -6.00 4.63 1.45
N GLY A 8 -5.56 4.67 0.19
CA GLY A 8 -4.30 5.27 -0.26
C GLY A 8 -3.95 6.62 0.37
N PRO A 9 -4.80 7.65 0.28
CA PRO A 9 -4.47 8.99 0.75
C PRO A 9 -4.57 9.19 2.27
N TYR A 10 -5.09 8.21 3.02
CA TYR A 10 -5.37 8.37 4.45
C TYR A 10 -4.27 7.80 5.34
N ASN A 11 -4.16 8.33 6.57
CA ASN A 11 -3.28 7.79 7.62
C ASN A 11 -3.89 6.51 8.25
N GLN A 12 -3.12 5.86 9.13
CA GLN A 12 -3.52 4.60 9.77
C GLN A 12 -4.85 4.71 10.54
N GLU A 13 -5.08 5.80 11.27
CA GLU A 13 -6.30 6.02 12.07
C GLU A 13 -7.56 6.14 11.19
N PHE A 14 -7.48 6.94 10.13
CA PHE A 14 -8.58 7.08 9.17
C PHE A 14 -8.85 5.77 8.42
N ARG A 15 -7.80 5.02 8.06
CA ARG A 15 -7.95 3.69 7.45
C ARG A 15 -8.68 2.72 8.39
N ALA A 16 -8.30 2.68 9.67
CA ALA A 16 -8.98 1.86 10.66
C ALA A 16 -10.46 2.25 10.79
N THR A 17 -10.76 3.54 10.78
CA THR A 17 -12.13 4.06 10.83
C THR A 17 -12.96 3.64 9.61
N LEU A 18 -12.40 3.72 8.40
CA LEU A 18 -13.06 3.26 7.17
C LEU A 18 -13.38 1.76 7.22
N VAL A 19 -12.40 0.94 7.64
CA VAL A 19 -12.59 -0.51 7.77
C VAL A 19 -13.69 -0.81 8.78
N ASN A 20 -13.67 -0.17 9.95
CA ASN A 20 -14.71 -0.35 10.97
C ASN A 20 -16.10 0.05 10.45
N CYS A 21 -16.19 1.16 9.70
CA CYS A 21 -17.44 1.59 9.06
C CYS A 21 -17.95 0.53 8.08
N TRP A 22 -17.09 0.01 7.20
CA TRP A 22 -17.45 -1.04 6.26
C TRP A 22 -17.90 -2.32 6.97
N MET A 23 -17.19 -2.76 8.01
CA MET A 23 -17.58 -3.93 8.80
C MET A 23 -18.92 -3.74 9.48
N ASN A 24 -19.22 -2.54 9.99
CA ASN A 24 -20.52 -2.23 10.57
C ASN A 24 -21.64 -2.30 9.51
N ILE A 25 -21.40 -1.78 8.30
CA ILE A 25 -22.36 -1.90 7.19
C ILE A 25 -22.62 -3.37 6.84
N LEU A 26 -21.57 -4.19 6.73
CA LEU A 26 -21.72 -5.64 6.46
C LEU A 26 -22.56 -6.32 7.55
N LYS A 27 -22.30 -5.98 8.82
CA LYS A 27 -23.07 -6.49 9.96
C LYS A 27 -24.54 -6.07 9.91
N THR A 28 -24.84 -4.79 9.71
CA THR A 28 -26.22 -4.28 9.62
C THR A 28 -26.97 -4.88 8.45
N ARG A 29 -26.29 -5.16 7.34
CA ARG A 29 -26.87 -5.78 6.13
C ARG A 29 -26.93 -7.31 6.21
N GLN A 30 -26.51 -7.92 7.32
CA GLN A 30 -26.46 -9.38 7.52
C GLN A 30 -25.66 -10.11 6.42
N ILE A 31 -24.63 -9.45 5.88
CA ILE A 31 -23.71 -10.06 4.90
C ILE A 31 -22.65 -10.84 5.70
N PRO A 32 -22.41 -12.13 5.42
CA PRO A 32 -21.36 -12.89 6.10
C PRO A 32 -19.97 -12.30 5.83
N PHE A 33 -19.16 -12.15 6.89
CA PHE A 33 -17.78 -11.70 6.80
C PHE A 33 -16.92 -12.27 7.94
N THR A 34 -15.61 -12.31 7.75
CA THR A 34 -14.65 -12.73 8.78
C THR A 34 -14.51 -11.64 9.84
N HIS A 35 -14.78 -11.96 11.10
CA HIS A 35 -14.57 -11.04 12.22
C HIS A 35 -13.07 -10.82 12.48
N ASN A 36 -12.71 -9.61 12.96
CA ASN A 36 -11.34 -9.22 13.26
C ASN A 36 -10.35 -9.43 12.09
N LEU A 37 -10.82 -9.20 10.86
CA LEU A 37 -10.00 -9.34 9.66
C LEU A 37 -8.83 -8.35 9.68
N ASN A 38 -7.61 -8.88 9.71
CA ASN A 38 -6.41 -8.10 9.41
C ASN A 38 -6.19 -8.10 7.89
N ILE A 39 -6.55 -6.98 7.24
CA ILE A 39 -6.47 -6.83 5.79
C ILE A 39 -5.03 -6.97 5.29
N THR A 40 -4.06 -6.46 6.05
CA THR A 40 -2.63 -6.55 5.71
C THR A 40 -2.20 -8.02 5.67
N ASN A 41 -2.51 -8.80 6.71
CA ASN A 41 -2.14 -10.22 6.79
C ASN A 41 -2.89 -11.09 5.77
N MET A 42 -4.08 -10.67 5.33
CA MET A 42 -4.83 -11.39 4.30
C MET A 42 -4.20 -11.22 2.91
N LEU A 43 -3.63 -10.04 2.62
CA LEU A 43 -3.17 -9.66 1.28
C LEU A 43 -1.65 -9.68 1.12
N VAL A 44 -0.91 -9.78 2.22
CA VAL A 44 0.55 -9.75 2.26
C VAL A 44 1.07 -10.97 3.01
N GLU A 45 1.95 -11.73 2.38
CA GLU A 45 2.70 -12.80 3.00
C GLU A 45 3.94 -12.26 3.74
N SER A 46 4.37 -12.95 4.80
CA SER A 46 5.57 -12.55 5.56
C SER A 46 6.85 -12.53 4.72
N SER A 47 6.91 -13.37 3.67
CA SER A 47 7.96 -13.38 2.65
C SER A 47 8.03 -12.05 1.90
N MET A 48 6.89 -11.51 1.47
CA MET A 48 6.81 -10.23 0.76
C MET A 48 7.23 -9.06 1.65
N VAL A 49 6.81 -9.04 2.92
CA VAL A 49 7.23 -8.00 3.88
C VAL A 49 8.75 -8.04 4.08
N SER A 50 9.30 -9.25 4.20
CA SER A 50 10.75 -9.45 4.36
C SER A 50 11.51 -8.95 3.13
N GLU A 51 11.01 -9.23 1.92
CA GLU A 51 11.59 -8.72 0.68
C GLU A 51 11.54 -7.18 0.60
N TRP A 52 10.40 -6.57 0.94
CA TRP A 52 10.29 -5.11 0.96
C TRP A 52 11.23 -4.47 1.99
N THR A 53 11.41 -5.12 3.13
CA THR A 53 12.36 -4.67 4.16
C THR A 53 13.80 -4.71 3.63
N LEU A 54 14.19 -5.77 2.91
CA LEU A 54 15.49 -5.87 2.23
C LEU A 54 15.66 -4.79 1.14
N GLN A 55 14.56 -4.38 0.51
CA GLN A 55 14.53 -3.28 -0.48
C GLN A 55 14.53 -1.89 0.18
N GLY A 56 14.56 -1.80 1.52
CA GLY A 56 14.67 -0.54 2.26
C GLY A 56 13.33 0.10 2.67
N LEU A 57 12.22 -0.62 2.55
CA LEU A 57 10.94 -0.19 3.13
C LEU A 57 10.98 -0.39 4.67
N PRO A 58 10.46 0.56 5.46
CA PRO A 58 10.21 0.32 6.88
C PRO A 58 9.25 -0.83 7.13
N ASN A 59 9.46 -1.53 8.23
CA ASN A 59 8.59 -2.61 8.68
C ASN A 59 7.49 -2.11 9.66
N ASP A 60 7.07 -0.85 9.55
CA ASP A 60 5.90 -0.35 10.26
C ASP A 60 4.61 -0.63 9.47
N GLU A 61 3.47 -0.70 10.18
CA GLU A 61 2.20 -1.08 9.58
C GLU A 61 1.77 -0.15 8.44
N LEU A 62 2.00 1.16 8.56
CA LEU A 62 1.59 2.13 7.55
C LEU A 62 2.43 1.95 6.27
N SER A 63 3.74 1.75 6.40
CA SER A 63 4.65 1.48 5.28
C SER A 63 4.28 0.18 4.55
N VAL A 64 3.98 -0.89 5.29
CA VAL A 64 3.53 -2.17 4.71
C VAL A 64 2.20 -2.00 3.97
N GLN A 65 1.23 -1.27 4.55
CA GLN A 65 -0.04 -0.98 3.87
C GLN A 65 0.17 -0.13 2.61
N ASN A 66 1.09 0.84 2.62
CA ASN A 66 1.42 1.64 1.45
C ASN A 66 2.05 0.78 0.34
N ALA A 67 2.99 -0.09 0.69
CA ALA A 67 3.59 -1.03 -0.25
C ALA A 67 2.56 -2.01 -0.83
N LEU A 68 1.61 -2.47 -0.02
CA LEU A 68 0.48 -3.27 -0.49
C LEU A 68 -0.35 -2.52 -1.54
N ILE A 69 -0.67 -1.24 -1.30
CA ILE A 69 -1.41 -0.42 -2.25
C ILE A 69 -0.59 -0.22 -3.54
N VAL A 70 0.69 0.10 -3.43
CA VAL A 70 1.58 0.30 -4.59
C VAL A 70 1.68 -0.97 -5.45
N THR A 71 1.73 -2.15 -4.82
CA THR A 71 1.98 -3.43 -5.51
C THR A 71 0.72 -4.16 -5.96
N LYS A 72 -0.43 -3.92 -5.33
CA LYS A 72 -1.68 -4.65 -5.62
C LYS A 72 -2.80 -3.77 -6.17
N SER A 73 -2.67 -2.45 -6.14
CA SER A 73 -3.65 -1.56 -6.79
C SER A 73 -3.63 -1.76 -8.31
N SER A 74 -4.81 -1.70 -8.93
CA SER A 74 -4.96 -1.72 -10.38
C SER A 74 -4.54 -0.41 -11.05
N SER A 75 -4.41 0.66 -10.27
CA SER A 75 -4.09 2.01 -10.77
C SER A 75 -2.64 2.37 -10.43
N TYR A 76 -1.99 3.17 -11.29
CA TYR A 76 -0.66 3.70 -11.01
C TYR A 76 -0.67 4.57 -9.75
N PRO A 77 0.14 4.22 -8.72
CA PRO A 77 0.15 4.94 -7.46
C PRO A 77 0.90 6.27 -7.59
N LEU A 78 0.30 7.34 -7.04
CA LEU A 78 0.97 8.61 -6.81
C LEU A 78 1.53 8.62 -5.39
N LEU A 79 2.86 8.66 -5.25
CA LEU A 79 3.52 8.67 -3.96
C LEU A 79 3.63 10.10 -3.40
N VAL A 80 3.06 10.31 -2.21
CA VAL A 80 3.31 11.51 -1.39
C VAL A 80 4.43 11.16 -0.41
N ASP A 81 5.67 11.44 -0.83
CA ASP A 81 6.88 10.94 -0.15
C ASP A 81 7.87 12.08 0.14
N PRO A 82 7.66 12.85 1.23
CA PRO A 82 8.53 13.97 1.58
C PRO A 82 9.96 13.53 1.97
N GLN A 83 10.13 12.27 2.40
CA GLN A 83 11.41 11.74 2.86
C GLN A 83 12.18 10.96 1.78
N ASN A 84 11.61 10.84 0.57
CA ASN A 84 12.15 10.03 -0.55
C ASN A 84 12.34 8.53 -0.21
N GLN A 85 11.65 8.02 0.81
CA GLN A 85 11.76 6.64 1.24
C GLN A 85 11.09 5.67 0.26
N GLY A 86 9.86 5.98 -0.14
CA GLY A 86 9.13 5.21 -1.13
C GLY A 86 9.84 5.23 -2.49
N LYS A 87 10.40 6.38 -2.87
CA LYS A 87 11.25 6.50 -4.07
C LYS A 87 12.47 5.58 -4.01
N MET A 88 13.19 5.54 -2.90
CA MET A 88 14.36 4.67 -2.76
C MET A 88 13.96 3.19 -2.80
N TRP A 89 12.87 2.85 -2.10
CA TRP A 89 12.33 1.49 -2.11
C TRP A 89 11.97 1.01 -3.52
N ILE A 90 11.24 1.81 -4.32
CA ILE A 90 10.90 1.46 -5.70
C ILE A 90 12.15 1.25 -6.55
N LYS A 91 13.17 2.12 -6.42
CA LYS A 91 14.43 1.96 -7.15
C LYS A 91 15.14 0.66 -6.81
N ASN A 92 15.17 0.28 -5.54
CA ASN A 92 15.79 -0.97 -5.10
C ASN A 92 14.97 -2.19 -5.55
N LYS A 93 13.64 -2.09 -5.49
CA LYS A 93 12.73 -3.13 -5.95
C LYS A 93 12.88 -3.43 -7.45
N GLU A 94 13.00 -2.39 -8.26
CA GLU A 94 13.08 -2.48 -9.72
C GLU A 94 14.54 -2.49 -10.25
N ALA A 95 15.52 -2.74 -9.37
CA ALA A 95 16.94 -2.70 -9.73
C ALA A 95 17.32 -3.70 -10.84
N SER A 96 16.62 -4.84 -10.92
CA SER A 96 16.78 -5.84 -11.98
C SER A 96 15.96 -5.56 -13.23
N ASN A 97 15.06 -4.57 -13.20
CA ASN A 97 14.02 -4.37 -14.22
C ASN A 97 14.25 -3.10 -15.06
N GLU A 98 15.49 -2.60 -15.08
CA GLU A 98 15.92 -1.46 -15.91
C GLU A 98 15.06 -0.19 -15.74
N LEU A 99 14.61 0.08 -14.51
CA LEU A 99 13.75 1.24 -14.18
C LEU A 99 14.33 2.55 -14.74
N GLN A 100 13.56 3.19 -15.63
CA GLN A 100 13.88 4.52 -16.15
C GLN A 100 13.29 5.60 -15.24
N ILE A 101 14.13 6.55 -14.83
CA ILE A 101 13.74 7.65 -13.95
C ILE A 101 13.75 8.94 -14.76
N THR A 102 12.61 9.61 -14.82
CA THR A 102 12.44 10.88 -15.53
C THR A 102 11.56 11.83 -14.72
N SER A 103 11.44 13.08 -15.18
CA SER A 103 10.56 14.10 -14.60
C SER A 103 9.90 14.89 -15.73
N LEU A 104 8.71 15.47 -15.51
CA LEU A 104 8.00 16.27 -16.52
C LEU A 104 8.83 17.46 -17.06
N ASN A 105 9.82 17.92 -16.29
CA ASN A 105 10.72 19.01 -16.70
C ASN A 105 11.89 18.53 -17.56
N HIS A 106 12.07 17.22 -17.72
CA HIS A 106 13.15 16.67 -18.54
C HIS A 106 12.80 16.83 -20.02
N LYS A 107 13.74 17.34 -20.82
CA LYS A 107 13.52 17.62 -22.25
C LYS A 107 13.05 16.40 -23.05
N TYR A 108 13.43 15.20 -22.60
CA TYR A 108 13.13 13.92 -23.23
C TYR A 108 12.10 13.10 -22.43
N PHE A 109 11.24 13.74 -21.63
CA PHE A 109 10.09 13.08 -21.01
C PHE A 109 9.11 12.58 -22.07
#